data_AF-A0A349GSF4-F1
#
_entry.id   AF-A0A349GSF4-F1
#
_cell.length_a   1.000
_cell.length_b   1.000
_cell.length_c   1.000
_cell.angle_alpha   90.00
_cell.angle_beta   90.00
_cell.angle_gamma   90.00
#
_symmetry.space_group_name_H-M   'P 1'
#
loop_
_entity.id
_entity.type
_entity.pdbx_description
1 polymer ?
#
loop_
_entity_poly.entity_id
_entity_poly.type
_entity_poly.pdbx_seq_one_letter_code
_entity_poly.pdbx_strand_id
1 'polypeptide(L)'
;RVKAFSDETTLEELKKMQIDILDILRTPSSTEKIKKWLWKNYIFLKKHERIKLEAVCPPEIYRDMTNIVDEMIAVEGEVKDTNTLFGTSPIIYSPRR
;
A
#
# COMPACT_ATOMS: atom_id res chain seq x y z
N ARG A 1 -14.10 2.69 -11.42
CA ARG A 1 -14.65 4.04 -11.16
C ARG A 1 -15.56 3.90 -9.95
N VAL A 2 -15.11 4.30 -8.76
CA VAL A 2 -15.94 4.21 -7.54
C VAL A 2 -17.02 5.28 -7.67
N LYS A 3 -18.31 4.90 -7.63
CA LYS A 3 -19.40 5.87 -7.61
C LYS A 3 -19.26 6.72 -6.33
N ALA A 4 -19.44 8.03 -6.45
CA ALA A 4 -19.54 8.88 -5.27
C ALA A 4 -20.70 8.37 -4.39
N PHE A 5 -20.48 8.32 -3.08
CA PHE A 5 -21.54 7.98 -2.11
C PHE A 5 -22.67 9.01 -2.26
N SER A 6 -23.83 8.58 -2.74
CA SER A 6 -25.05 9.36 -2.61
C SER A 6 -25.64 9.13 -1.21
N ASP A 7 -26.34 10.12 -0.67
CA ASP A 7 -27.04 10.06 0.62
C ASP A 7 -28.09 8.92 0.69
N GLU A 8 -28.36 8.24 -0.43
CA GLU A 8 -29.28 7.10 -0.57
C GLU A 8 -28.61 5.73 -0.42
N THR A 9 -27.38 5.64 0.10
CA THR A 9 -26.73 4.32 0.30
C THR A 9 -27.42 3.58 1.44
N THR A 10 -28.05 2.44 1.15
CA THR A 10 -28.77 1.66 2.15
C THR A 10 -27.82 0.91 3.09
N LEU A 11 -28.27 0.61 4.31
CA LEU A 11 -27.47 -0.14 5.30
C LEU A 11 -27.02 -1.51 4.76
N GLU A 12 -27.86 -2.17 3.96
CA GLU A 12 -27.55 -3.47 3.38
C GLU A 12 -26.47 -3.40 2.29
N GLU A 13 -26.44 -2.32 1.50
CA GLU A 13 -25.37 -2.07 0.54
C GLU A 13 -24.03 -1.80 1.25
N LEU A 14 -24.06 -1.05 2.36
CA LEU A 14 -22.87 -0.82 3.18
C LEU A 14 -22.33 -2.12 3.79
N LYS A 15 -23.20 -2.97 4.34
CA LYS A 15 -22.80 -4.29 4.86
C LYS A 15 -22.21 -5.17 3.77
N LYS A 16 -22.83 -5.18 2.58
CA LYS A 16 -22.31 -5.95 1.45
C LYS A 16 -20.92 -5.48 1.05
N MET A 17 -20.72 -4.17 0.90
CA MET A 17 -19.39 -3.60 0.62
C MET A 17 -18.37 -3.94 1.70
N GLN A 18 -18.75 -3.90 2.97
CA GLN A 18 -17.87 -4.29 4.07
C GLN A 18 -17.42 -5.75 3.92
N ILE A 19 -18.34 -6.67 3.64
CA ILE A 19 -18.04 -8.09 3.43
C ILE A 19 -17.11 -8.25 2.22
N ASP A 20 -17.42 -7.61 1.10
CA ASP A 20 -16.61 -7.66 -0.12
C ASP A 20 -15.17 -7.17 0.14
N ILE A 21 -15.01 -6.09 0.91
CA ILE A 21 -13.69 -5.58 1.32
C ILE A 21 -12.96 -6.61 2.18
N LEU A 22 -13.61 -7.18 3.19
CA LEU A 22 -13.02 -8.17 4.09
C LEU A 22 -12.60 -9.44 3.33
N ASP A 23 -13.39 -9.89 2.36
CA ASP A 23 -13.08 -11.05 1.54
C ASP A 23 -11.85 -10.82 0.64
N ILE A 24 -11.72 -9.62 0.09
CA ILE A 24 -10.51 -9.22 -0.63
C ILE A 24 -9.29 -9.25 0.30
N LEU A 25 -9.44 -8.76 1.53
CA LEU A 25 -8.34 -8.72 2.52
C LEU A 25 -7.94 -10.11 3.04
N ARG A 26 -8.84 -11.08 3.03
CA ARG A 26 -8.54 -12.47 3.42
C ARG A 26 -7.60 -13.18 2.45
N THR A 27 -7.58 -12.77 1.19
CA THR A 27 -6.74 -13.41 0.17
C THR A 27 -5.38 -12.71 0.12
N PRO A 28 -4.28 -13.40 0.48
CA PRO A 28 -2.95 -12.80 0.39
C PRO A 28 -2.64 -12.45 -1.06
N SER A 29 -2.09 -11.26 -1.28
CA SER A 29 -1.61 -10.87 -2.60
C SER A 29 -0.37 -11.67 -2.99
N SER A 30 -0.21 -11.97 -4.28
CA SER A 30 1.01 -12.60 -4.77
C SER A 30 2.21 -11.66 -4.63
N THR A 31 3.39 -12.22 -4.42
CA THR A 31 4.65 -11.46 -4.31
C THR A 31 4.88 -10.58 -5.54
N GLU A 32 4.60 -11.10 -6.75
CA GLU A 32 4.69 -10.34 -7.99
C GLU A 32 3.78 -9.11 -7.98
N LYS A 33 2.54 -9.25 -7.50
CA LYS A 33 1.59 -8.13 -7.39
C LYS A 33 2.12 -7.11 -6.40
N ILE A 34 2.60 -7.54 -5.23
CA ILE A 34 3.16 -6.63 -4.22
C ILE A 34 4.33 -5.84 -4.78
N LYS A 35 5.27 -6.49 -5.49
CA LYS A 35 6.42 -5.81 -6.14
C LYS A 35 5.97 -4.74 -7.13
N LYS A 36 5.00 -5.05 -7.99
CA LYS A 36 4.47 -4.10 -8.99
C LYS A 36 3.80 -2.90 -8.33
N TRP A 37 3.04 -3.12 -7.26
CA TRP A 37 2.38 -2.05 -6.51
C TRP A 37 3.38 -1.15 -5.77
N LEU A 38 4.33 -1.74 -5.05
CA LEU A 38 5.45 -1.02 -4.41
C LEU A 38 6.18 -0.13 -5.41
N TRP A 39 6.59 -0.69 -6.55
CA TRP A 39 7.31 0.06 -7.58
C TRP A 39 6.48 1.21 -8.16
N LYS A 40 5.21 0.97 -8.45
CA LYS A 40 4.32 2.00 -9.00
C LYS A 40 4.16 3.18 -8.04
N ASN A 41 3.93 2.90 -6.76
CA ASN A 41 3.81 3.94 -5.72
C ASN A 41 5.13 4.69 -5.54
N TYR A 42 6.25 3.97 -5.46
CA TYR A 42 7.57 4.59 -5.37
C TYR A 42 7.89 5.50 -6.55
N ILE A 43 7.62 5.09 -7.79
CA ILE A 43 7.86 5.92 -8.98
C ILE A 43 6.99 7.18 -8.98
N PHE A 44 5.72 7.06 -8.56
CA PHE A 44 4.86 8.22 -8.40
C PHE A 44 5.46 9.20 -7.39
N LEU A 45 5.82 8.73 -6.19
CA LEU A 45 6.41 9.57 -5.15
C LEU A 45 7.76 10.16 -5.58
N LYS A 46 8.62 9.37 -6.22
CA LYS A 46 9.91 9.85 -6.75
C LYS A 46 9.73 11.01 -7.74
N LYS A 47 8.67 10.96 -8.56
CA LYS A 47 8.36 12.01 -9.54
C LYS A 47 7.76 13.26 -8.89
N HIS A 48 6.82 13.08 -7.96
CA HIS A 48 6.00 14.17 -7.43
C HIS A 48 6.56 14.78 -6.15
N GLU A 49 7.10 13.94 -5.26
CA GLU A 49 7.62 14.29 -3.93
C GLU A 49 9.15 14.32 -3.89
N ARG A 50 9.82 14.01 -5.01
CA ARG A 50 11.29 13.99 -5.17
C ARG A 50 12.02 13.07 -4.20
N ILE A 51 11.33 12.08 -3.63
CA ILE A 51 11.98 11.06 -2.80
C ILE A 51 12.95 10.21 -3.64
N LYS A 52 14.11 9.89 -3.08
CA LYS A 52 15.09 9.02 -3.76
C LYS A 52 15.68 8.03 -2.76
N LEU A 53 15.13 6.82 -2.79
CA LEU A 53 15.61 5.70 -1.99
C LEU A 53 16.33 4.70 -2.89
N GLU A 54 17.59 4.40 -2.58
CA GLU A 54 18.37 3.37 -3.29
C GLU A 54 17.95 1.95 -2.91
N ALA A 55 17.32 1.79 -1.74
CA ALA A 55 16.83 0.52 -1.26
C ALA A 55 15.71 -0.06 -2.15
N VAL A 56 14.93 0.78 -2.83
CA VAL A 56 13.78 0.33 -3.63
C VAL A 56 14.21 -0.17 -5.00
N CYS A 57 13.95 -1.45 -5.26
CA CYS A 57 14.36 -2.11 -6.49
C CYS A 57 13.20 -2.23 -7.52
N PRO A 58 13.51 -2.25 -8.83
CA PRO A 58 12.53 -2.59 -9.87
C PRO A 58 11.90 -3.98 -9.68
N PRO A 59 10.65 -4.19 -10.11
CA PRO A 59 9.91 -5.43 -9.86
C PRO A 59 10.50 -6.65 -10.58
N GLU A 60 11.32 -6.45 -11.62
CA GLU A 60 12.05 -7.50 -12.34
C GLU A 60 13.14 -8.16 -11.48
N ILE A 61 13.60 -7.48 -10.43
CA ILE A 61 14.64 -8.00 -9.55
C ILE A 61 14.04 -9.06 -8.61
N TYR A 62 14.72 -10.21 -8.54
CA TYR A 62 14.39 -11.24 -7.58
C TYR A 62 14.71 -10.77 -6.16
N ARG A 63 13.74 -10.94 -5.27
CA ARG A 63 13.79 -10.55 -3.85
C ARG A 63 12.70 -11.30 -3.11
N ASP A 64 12.99 -11.66 -1.86
CA ASP A 64 12.04 -12.38 -1.01
C ASP A 64 11.04 -11.42 -0.34
N MET A 65 10.12 -11.97 0.46
CA MET A 65 9.10 -11.17 1.13
C MET A 65 9.70 -10.24 2.20
N THR A 66 10.80 -10.64 2.85
CA THR A 66 11.48 -9.84 3.87
C THR A 66 12.08 -8.60 3.24
N ASN A 67 12.80 -8.75 2.12
CA ASN A 67 13.34 -7.62 1.36
C ASN A 67 12.23 -6.66 0.91
N ILE A 68 11.09 -7.19 0.43
CA ILE A 68 9.95 -6.37 0.03
C ILE A 68 9.41 -5.57 1.21
N VAL A 69 9.30 -6.17 2.39
CA VAL A 69 8.85 -5.50 3.61
C VAL A 69 9.83 -4.40 4.02
N ASP A 70 11.14 -4.67 3.97
CA ASP A 70 12.18 -3.68 4.29
C ASP A 70 12.10 -2.48 3.34
N GLU A 71 11.90 -2.73 2.03
CA GLU A 71 11.67 -1.67 1.05
C GLU A 71 10.41 -0.85 1.37
N MET A 72 9.30 -1.50 1.73
CA MET A 72 8.07 -0.81 2.10
C MET A 72 8.23 0.05 3.35
N ILE A 73 8.92 -0.45 4.37
CA ILE A 73 9.23 0.30 5.60
C ILE A 73 10.11 1.50 5.29
N ALA A 74 11.11 1.35 4.41
CA ALA A 74 11.97 2.45 4.01
C ALA A 74 11.18 3.57 3.31
N VAL A 75 10.24 3.22 2.41
CA VAL A 75 9.39 4.23 1.75
C VAL A 75 8.44 4.89 2.73
N GLU A 76 7.78 4.12 3.61
CA GLU A 76 6.91 4.66 4.68
C GLU A 76 7.67 5.64 5.58
N GLY A 77 8.89 5.28 6.01
CA GLY A 77 9.73 6.13 6.84
C GLY A 77 10.04 7.48 6.19
N GLU A 78 10.41 7.46 4.91
CA GLU A 78 10.72 8.68 4.15
C GLU A 78 9.52 9.60 3.99
N VAL A 79 8.34 9.05 3.65
CA VAL A 79 7.15 9.87 3.39
C VAL A 79 6.44 10.34 4.66
N LYS A 80 6.65 9.64 5.79
CA LYS A 80 6.06 9.98 7.08
C LYS A 80 6.42 11.40 7.49
N ASP A 81 7.67 11.80 7.28
CA ASP A 81 8.17 13.12 7.66
C ASP A 81 7.73 14.22 6.68
N THR A 82 7.35 13.86 5.45
CA THR A 82 6.91 14.80 4.40
C THR A 82 5.39 15.02 4.38
N ASN A 83 4.65 14.45 5.34
CA ASN A 83 3.18 14.46 5.38
C ASN A 83 2.53 13.90 4.10
N THR A 84 3.24 12.98 3.42
CA THR A 84 2.76 12.30 2.22
C THR A 84 2.47 10.84 2.54
N LEU A 85 1.45 10.26 1.89
CA LEU A 85 1.08 8.86 2.11
C LEU A 85 1.69 7.96 1.03
N PHE A 86 2.26 6.83 1.44
CA PHE A 86 2.81 5.82 0.52
C PHE A 86 1.72 5.01 -0.23
N GLY A 87 0.44 5.34 -0.02
CA GLY A 87 -0.68 4.63 -0.64
C GLY A 87 -0.89 3.21 -0.11
N THR A 88 -0.16 2.86 0.95
CA THR A 88 -0.34 1.68 1.79
C THR A 88 -1.08 2.06 3.05
N SER A 89 -1.78 1.11 3.68
CA SER A 89 -2.28 1.33 5.03
C SER A 89 -1.06 1.45 5.95
N PRO A 90 -0.93 2.53 6.75
CA PRO A 90 0.20 2.71 7.63
C PRO A 90 0.29 1.52 8.59
N ILE A 91 1.47 0.88 8.64
CA ILE A 91 1.72 -0.21 9.56
C ILE A 91 2.12 0.42 10.89
N ILE A 92 1.18 0.49 11.85
CA ILE A 92 1.51 0.84 13.24
C ILE A 92 2.22 -0.36 13.87
N TYR A 93 3.50 -0.51 13.59
CA TYR A 93 4.34 -1.53 14.20
C TYR A 93 4.80 -1.05 15.59
N SER A 94 4.12 -1.54 16.64
CA SER A 94 4.54 -1.37 18.03
C SER A 94 5.05 -2.72 18.55
N PRO A 95 6.35 -3.05 18.37
CA PRO A 95 6.90 -4.26 18.97
C PRO A 95 6.78 -4.12 20.49
N ARG A 96 6.04 -5.02 21.13
CA ARG A 96 6.07 -5.14 22.60
C ARG A 96 7.48 -5.62 22.96
N ARG A 97 8.22 -4.79 23.70
CA ARG A 97 9.52 -5.13 24.28
C ARG A 97 9.40 -6.28 25.27
#